data_AF-A0A9D4JZI8-F1
#
_entry.id   AF-A0A9D4JZI8-F1
#
_cell.length_a   1.000
_cell.length_b   1.000
_cell.length_c   1.000
_cell.angle_alpha   90.00
_cell.angle_beta   90.00
_cell.angle_gamma   90.00
#
_symmetry.space_group_name_H-M   'P 1'
#
loop_
_entity.id
_entity.type
_entity.pdbx_description
1 polymer ?
#
loop_
_entity_poly.entity_id
_entity_poly.type
_entity_poly.pdbx_seq_one_letter_code
_entity_poly.pdbx_strand_id
1 'polypeptide(L)'
;MLARSDYNWIKCNLAQRDVKNVLAEFVEEDIKDLQQHLLHNVQTSKGLPSNTICNRCRIQNLLKCPTGKMCKFKNKACSFHKDASLKPRQCPTNGLCGDIRIGIIDHHRYGGPSWKNTDASKWCTDSWTIAKCYMPPDGYLNVKSADNTDFNGVLSVIINCIYCQRRFSKDLNKLINVCTKARDKSRDVRHSPNLKLSDDERDSIIDTLVDLLNDSMFIRNNQRSVECREKLTKLKSNALSISTTDKTHASEDSVQTINQAFDL
;
A
#
# COMPACT_ATOMS: atom_id res chain seq x y z
N MET A 1 -14.07 26.30 -23.20
CA MET A 1 -14.87 25.62 -22.16
C MET A 1 -14.59 24.13 -22.31
N LEU A 2 -14.12 23.43 -21.26
CA LEU A 2 -13.82 21.99 -21.35
C LEU A 2 -15.11 21.19 -21.63
N ALA A 3 -15.01 20.07 -22.33
CA ALA A 3 -16.17 19.21 -22.56
C ALA A 3 -16.61 18.56 -21.24
N ARG A 4 -17.91 18.25 -21.12
CA ARG A 4 -18.48 17.61 -19.92
C ARG A 4 -17.77 16.30 -19.55
N SER A 5 -17.34 15.54 -20.54
CA SER A 5 -16.59 14.29 -20.34
C SER A 5 -15.16 14.50 -19.81
N ASP A 6 -14.51 15.60 -20.16
CA ASP A 6 -13.21 15.99 -19.58
C ASP A 6 -13.39 16.35 -18.10
N TYR A 7 -14.46 17.08 -17.78
CA TYR A 7 -14.83 17.45 -16.41
C TYR A 7 -15.11 16.21 -15.53
N ASN A 8 -15.73 15.18 -16.08
CA ASN A 8 -15.99 13.93 -15.37
C ASN A 8 -14.71 13.20 -14.99
N TRP A 9 -13.74 13.14 -15.90
CA TRP A 9 -12.42 12.58 -15.63
C TRP A 9 -11.69 13.34 -14.50
N ILE A 10 -11.71 14.68 -14.54
CA ILE A 10 -11.11 15.52 -13.48
C ILE A 10 -11.76 15.22 -12.11
N LYS A 11 -13.09 15.14 -12.04
CA LYS A 11 -13.81 14.84 -10.80
C LYS A 11 -13.44 13.50 -10.20
N CYS A 12 -13.29 12.47 -11.03
CA CYS A 12 -12.88 11.15 -10.58
C CYS A 12 -11.45 11.16 -10.00
N ASN A 13 -10.52 11.91 -10.60
CA ASN A 13 -9.17 12.08 -10.05
C ASN A 13 -9.19 12.81 -8.71
N LEU A 14 -9.97 13.90 -8.61
CA LEU A 14 -10.14 14.62 -7.34
C LEU A 14 -10.74 13.73 -6.25
N ALA A 15 -11.77 12.95 -6.60
CA ALA A 15 -12.38 12.00 -5.68
C ALA A 15 -11.38 10.92 -5.21
N GLN A 16 -10.58 10.36 -6.13
CA GLN A 16 -9.54 9.39 -5.78
C GLN A 16 -8.47 10.00 -4.87
N ARG A 17 -8.01 11.22 -5.16
CA ARG A 17 -7.04 11.94 -4.32
C ARG A 17 -7.58 12.18 -2.92
N ASP A 18 -8.82 12.66 -2.81
CA ASP A 18 -9.43 12.97 -1.52
C ASP A 18 -9.64 11.70 -0.67
N VAL A 19 -10.07 10.60 -1.30
CA VAL A 19 -10.18 9.30 -0.63
C VAL A 19 -8.79 8.79 -0.25
N LYS A 20 -7.81 8.86 -1.16
CA LYS A 20 -6.42 8.45 -0.91
C LYS A 20 -5.83 9.13 0.32
N ASN A 21 -6.10 10.43 0.50
CA ASN A 21 -5.60 11.18 1.66
C ASN A 21 -6.24 10.68 2.96
N VAL A 22 -7.54 10.40 2.95
CA VAL A 22 -8.22 9.79 4.10
C VAL A 22 -7.61 8.42 4.42
N LEU A 23 -7.41 7.56 3.41
CA LEU A 23 -6.84 6.23 3.61
C LEU A 23 -5.39 6.26 4.09
N ALA A 24 -4.59 7.19 3.58
CA ALA A 24 -3.17 7.31 3.88
C ALA A 24 -2.92 7.47 5.40
N GLU A 25 -3.74 8.28 6.07
CA GLU A 25 -3.65 8.51 7.51
C GLU A 25 -3.82 7.21 8.30
N PHE A 26 -4.86 6.44 7.98
CA PHE A 26 -5.12 5.15 8.64
C PHE A 26 -4.02 4.13 8.37
N VAL A 27 -3.56 4.04 7.12
CA VAL A 27 -2.52 3.09 6.73
C VAL A 27 -1.18 3.44 7.40
N GLU A 28 -0.84 4.71 7.49
CA GLU A 28 0.39 5.17 8.15
C GLU A 28 0.39 4.78 9.64
N GLU A 29 -0.73 4.96 10.34
CA GLU A 29 -0.90 4.55 11.74
C GLU A 29 -0.83 3.02 11.90
N ASP A 30 -1.57 2.27 11.10
CA ASP A 30 -1.61 0.81 11.22
C ASP A 30 -0.28 0.13 10.88
N ILE A 31 0.49 0.69 9.96
CA ILE A 31 1.83 0.18 9.63
C ILE A 31 2.81 0.50 10.76
N LYS A 32 2.70 1.65 11.44
CA LYS A 32 3.48 1.93 12.64
C LYS A 32 3.18 0.92 13.74
N ASP A 33 1.91 0.61 13.96
CA ASP A 33 1.49 -0.38 14.95
C ASP A 33 1.94 -1.80 14.57
N LEU A 34 1.85 -2.17 13.29
CA LEU A 34 2.41 -3.43 12.80
C LEU A 34 3.92 -3.50 13.06
N GLN A 35 4.67 -2.44 12.76
CA GLN A 35 6.11 -2.39 13.01
C GLN A 35 6.41 -2.62 14.49
N GLN A 36 5.72 -1.90 15.38
CA GLN A 36 5.88 -2.05 16.83
C GLN A 36 5.53 -3.46 17.29
N HIS A 37 4.45 -4.03 16.78
CA HIS A 37 4.03 -5.40 17.05
C HIS A 37 5.10 -6.42 16.64
N LEU A 38 5.64 -6.29 15.43
CA LEU A 38 6.71 -7.16 14.93
C LEU A 38 7.98 -7.03 15.77
N LEU A 39 8.40 -5.81 16.09
CA LEU A 39 9.57 -5.56 16.92
C LEU A 39 9.41 -6.15 18.32
N HIS A 40 8.26 -5.89 18.96
CA HIS A 40 7.96 -6.39 20.29
C HIS A 40 8.02 -7.92 20.33
N ASN A 41 7.37 -8.61 19.38
CA ASN A 41 7.36 -10.07 19.33
C ASN A 41 8.78 -10.65 19.16
N VAL A 42 9.60 -10.05 18.30
CA VAL A 42 10.96 -10.54 18.07
C VAL A 42 11.87 -10.25 19.26
N GLN A 43 11.72 -9.09 19.90
CA GLN A 43 12.49 -8.73 21.09
C GLN A 43 12.16 -9.65 22.27
N THR A 44 10.86 -9.84 22.55
CA THR A 44 10.38 -10.71 23.62
C THR A 44 10.80 -12.17 23.39
N SER A 45 10.61 -12.70 22.18
CA SER A 45 10.98 -14.10 21.88
C SER A 45 12.49 -14.39 21.96
N LYS A 46 13.33 -13.36 21.87
CA LYS A 46 14.80 -13.49 21.92
C LYS A 46 15.44 -12.94 23.19
N GLY A 47 14.66 -12.38 24.12
CA GLY A 47 15.19 -11.69 25.30
C GLY A 47 16.07 -10.48 24.95
N LEU A 48 15.75 -9.77 23.87
CA LEU A 48 16.48 -8.55 23.47
C LEU A 48 15.88 -7.31 24.16
N PRO A 49 16.69 -6.29 24.47
CA PRO A 49 16.19 -4.99 24.91
C PRO A 49 15.19 -4.36 23.92
N SER A 50 14.24 -3.58 24.43
CA SER A 50 13.14 -2.96 23.66
C SER A 50 13.60 -1.95 22.59
N ASN A 51 14.83 -1.45 22.68
CA ASN A 51 15.43 -0.52 21.73
C ASN A 51 16.41 -1.19 20.76
N THR A 52 16.41 -2.53 20.69
CA THR A 52 17.33 -3.25 19.81
C THR A 52 16.95 -3.04 18.34
N ILE A 53 17.87 -2.46 17.56
CA ILE A 53 17.73 -2.23 16.11
C ILE A 53 18.84 -2.94 15.32
N CYS A 54 18.60 -3.20 14.03
CA CYS A 54 19.61 -3.76 13.13
C CYS A 54 20.01 -2.79 12.02
N ASN A 55 21.24 -2.28 12.09
CA ASN A 55 21.74 -1.26 11.15
C ASN A 55 22.59 -1.84 9.99
N ARG A 56 22.67 -3.16 9.85
CA ARG A 56 23.64 -3.83 8.96
C ARG A 56 23.03 -4.71 7.88
N CYS A 57 21.71 -4.92 7.93
CA CYS A 57 21.02 -5.82 7.02
C CYS A 57 20.49 -5.09 5.79
N ARG A 58 20.97 -5.39 4.58
CA ARG A 58 20.32 -4.98 3.33
C ARG A 58 19.75 -6.24 2.68
N ILE A 59 18.45 -6.30 2.40
CA ILE A 59 17.86 -7.51 1.80
C ILE A 59 18.18 -7.58 0.31
N GLN A 60 18.84 -8.68 -0.06
CA GLN A 60 18.32 -9.54 -1.13
C GLN A 60 18.12 -10.99 -0.65
N ASN A 61 18.74 -11.46 0.46
CA ASN A 61 18.64 -12.85 0.95
C ASN A 61 18.92 -13.02 2.46
N LEU A 62 18.02 -12.58 3.35
CA LEU A 62 18.21 -12.66 4.82
C LEU A 62 17.72 -13.97 5.47
N LEU A 63 17.37 -14.99 4.68
CA LEU A 63 16.74 -16.18 5.23
C LEU A 63 17.71 -17.12 5.96
N LYS A 64 17.29 -17.65 7.10
CA LYS A 64 17.90 -18.84 7.70
C LYS A 64 17.36 -20.06 6.96
N CYS A 65 18.22 -20.97 6.49
CA CYS A 65 17.76 -22.33 6.18
C CYS A 65 17.21 -22.91 7.49
N PRO A 66 15.93 -23.31 7.58
CA PRO A 66 15.31 -23.73 8.84
C PRO A 66 15.99 -24.96 9.47
N THR A 67 16.80 -25.69 8.70
CA THR A 67 17.58 -26.85 9.15
C THR A 67 19.05 -26.56 9.48
N GLY A 68 19.52 -25.31 9.35
CA GLY A 68 20.87 -24.91 9.73
C GLY A 68 21.99 -25.80 9.17
N LYS A 69 23.02 -26.10 10.00
CA LYS A 69 24.15 -26.99 9.63
C LYS A 69 23.71 -28.41 9.21
N MET A 70 22.48 -28.81 9.55
CA MET A 70 21.89 -30.12 9.31
C MET A 70 20.99 -30.21 8.06
N CYS A 71 20.97 -29.19 7.20
CA CYS A 71 20.23 -29.27 5.95
C CYS A 71 20.72 -30.44 5.08
N LYS A 72 19.94 -31.53 5.01
CA LYS A 72 20.21 -32.73 4.21
C LYS A 72 20.22 -32.46 2.70
N PHE A 73 19.71 -31.30 2.28
CA PHE A 73 19.57 -30.86 0.89
C PHE A 73 20.62 -29.81 0.48
N LYS A 74 21.77 -29.78 1.19
CA LYS A 74 22.87 -28.81 0.99
C LYS A 74 23.34 -28.67 -0.46
N ASN A 75 23.15 -29.69 -1.29
CA ASN A 75 23.56 -29.73 -2.69
C ASN A 75 22.42 -29.30 -3.63
N LYS A 76 22.12 -28.00 -3.67
CA LYS A 76 21.23 -27.32 -4.65
C LYS A 76 19.76 -27.75 -4.70
N ALA A 77 19.32 -28.72 -3.89
CA ALA A 77 17.92 -29.15 -3.86
C ALA A 77 17.04 -28.26 -2.96
N CYS A 78 17.63 -27.66 -1.92
CA CYS A 78 16.93 -26.70 -1.06
C CYS A 78 16.73 -25.37 -1.81
N SER A 79 15.51 -24.84 -1.86
CA SER A 79 15.22 -23.51 -2.44
C SER A 79 16.04 -22.37 -1.82
N PHE A 80 16.51 -22.53 -0.57
CA PHE A 80 17.42 -21.60 0.11
C PHE A 80 18.89 -21.70 -0.36
N HIS A 81 19.26 -22.81 -1.00
CA HIS A 81 20.63 -23.12 -1.46
C HIS A 81 20.71 -23.34 -2.99
N LYS A 82 19.60 -23.12 -3.72
CA LYS A 82 19.50 -23.32 -5.19
C LYS A 82 20.40 -22.35 -5.97
N ASP A 83 20.52 -21.11 -5.50
CA ASP A 83 21.47 -20.13 -6.00
C ASP A 83 22.71 -20.06 -5.12
N ALA A 84 23.74 -20.82 -5.47
CA ALA A 84 25.04 -20.81 -4.77
C ALA A 84 25.75 -19.43 -4.79
N SER A 85 25.28 -18.50 -5.63
CA SER A 85 25.74 -17.10 -5.71
C SER A 85 25.17 -16.21 -4.61
N LEU A 86 24.05 -16.60 -3.97
CA LEU A 86 23.35 -15.81 -2.96
C LEU A 86 23.41 -16.51 -1.60
N LYS A 87 24.58 -16.49 -0.96
CA LYS A 87 24.72 -17.00 0.42
C LYS A 87 23.75 -16.23 1.34
N PRO A 88 22.84 -16.90 2.06
CA PRO A 88 21.93 -16.20 2.95
C PRO A 88 22.72 -15.48 4.03
N ARG A 89 22.57 -14.16 4.11
CA ARG A 89 23.29 -13.34 5.10
C ARG A 89 22.56 -13.44 6.43
N GLN A 90 23.24 -13.91 7.46
CA GLN A 90 22.69 -13.87 8.82
C GLN A 90 22.66 -12.43 9.29
N CYS A 91 21.51 -12.00 9.81
CA CYS A 91 21.41 -10.72 10.51
C CYS A 91 22.37 -10.74 11.71
N PRO A 92 23.33 -9.80 11.81
CA PRO A 92 24.31 -9.79 12.90
C PRO A 92 23.67 -9.48 14.26
N THR A 93 22.47 -8.91 14.27
CA THR A 93 21.66 -8.65 15.46
C THR A 93 20.79 -9.88 15.80
N ASN A 94 21.42 -11.04 16.02
CA ASN A 94 20.75 -12.28 16.44
C ASN A 94 19.52 -12.69 15.60
N GLY A 95 19.55 -12.46 14.28
CA GLY A 95 18.42 -12.82 13.42
C GLY A 95 17.27 -11.81 13.38
N LEU A 96 17.33 -10.65 14.06
CA LEU A 96 16.24 -9.66 14.16
C LEU A 96 15.51 -9.39 12.83
N CYS A 97 16.21 -8.96 11.78
CA CYS A 97 15.59 -8.74 10.46
C CYS A 97 15.04 -10.03 9.84
N GLY A 98 15.63 -11.19 10.11
CA GLY A 98 15.10 -12.48 9.65
C GLY A 98 13.75 -12.81 10.26
N ASP A 99 13.54 -12.51 11.54
CA ASP A 99 12.27 -12.77 12.21
C ASP A 99 11.21 -11.70 11.88
N ILE A 100 11.62 -10.44 11.72
CA ILE A 100 10.72 -9.41 11.14
C ILE A 100 10.28 -9.83 9.74
N ARG A 101 11.19 -10.38 8.91
CA ARG A 101 10.85 -10.91 7.58
C ARG A 101 9.79 -12.02 7.66
N ILE A 102 9.90 -12.93 8.62
CA ILE A 102 8.91 -13.99 8.85
C ILE A 102 7.57 -13.36 9.21
N GLY A 103 7.54 -12.43 10.16
CA GLY A 103 6.31 -11.74 10.53
C GLY A 103 5.67 -10.97 9.36
N ILE A 104 6.46 -10.35 8.47
CA ILE A 104 5.94 -9.72 7.25
C ILE A 104 5.26 -10.75 6.34
N ILE A 105 5.86 -11.94 6.17
CA ILE A 105 5.28 -13.04 5.39
C ILE A 105 3.98 -13.54 6.03
N ASP A 106 3.97 -13.74 7.35
CA ASP A 106 2.80 -14.26 8.07
C ASP A 106 1.60 -13.30 8.02
N HIS A 107 1.86 -12.01 7.88
CA HIS A 107 0.84 -10.98 7.69
C HIS A 107 0.55 -10.68 6.21
N HIS A 108 1.15 -11.41 5.27
CA HIS A 108 0.92 -11.21 3.83
C HIS A 108 -0.20 -12.11 3.31
N ARG A 109 -1.15 -11.53 2.56
CA ARG A 109 -2.31 -12.27 2.07
C ARG A 109 -2.11 -12.94 0.71
N TYR A 110 -1.59 -12.23 -0.30
CA TYR A 110 -1.54 -12.70 -1.70
C TYR A 110 -0.18 -12.43 -2.34
N GLY A 111 0.31 -13.24 -3.29
CA GLY A 111 1.45 -12.88 -4.15
C GLY A 111 2.84 -12.74 -3.50
N GLY A 112 2.92 -12.84 -2.17
CA GLY A 112 4.16 -12.73 -1.39
C GLY A 112 4.73 -11.30 -1.33
N PRO A 113 5.66 -11.01 -0.40
CA PRO A 113 6.12 -9.64 -0.19
C PRO A 113 7.09 -9.13 -1.27
N SER A 114 6.96 -7.86 -1.62
CA SER A 114 7.79 -7.14 -2.60
C SER A 114 9.14 -6.72 -2.02
N TRP A 115 10.05 -7.68 -1.87
CA TRP A 115 11.38 -7.44 -1.26
C TRP A 115 12.25 -6.41 -1.98
N LYS A 116 12.01 -6.16 -3.28
CA LYS A 116 12.76 -5.17 -4.05
C LYS A 116 12.41 -3.71 -3.70
N ASN A 117 11.28 -3.46 -3.05
CA ASN A 117 10.87 -2.11 -2.65
C ASN A 117 11.41 -1.69 -1.28
N THR A 118 12.00 -2.61 -0.52
CA THR A 118 12.29 -2.38 0.90
C THR A 118 13.78 -2.48 1.24
N ASP A 119 14.18 -1.75 2.28
CA ASP A 119 15.48 -1.88 2.93
C ASP A 119 15.31 -2.41 4.35
N ALA A 120 15.72 -3.65 4.60
CA ALA A 120 15.55 -4.28 5.91
C ALA A 120 16.35 -3.65 7.04
N SER A 121 17.38 -2.84 6.73
CA SER A 121 18.12 -2.10 7.75
C SER A 121 17.25 -1.02 8.39
N LYS A 122 16.15 -0.66 7.71
CA LYS A 122 15.21 0.37 8.13
C LYS A 122 13.94 -0.18 8.76
N TRP A 123 13.69 -1.49 8.71
CA TRP A 123 12.47 -2.08 9.29
C TRP A 123 12.29 -1.82 10.78
N CYS A 124 13.35 -1.52 11.52
CA CYS A 124 13.25 -1.20 12.94
C CYS A 124 12.97 0.29 13.22
N THR A 125 13.18 1.16 12.23
CA THR A 125 13.19 2.63 12.42
C THR A 125 12.23 3.35 11.48
N ASP A 126 11.76 2.70 10.43
CA ASP A 126 10.93 3.25 9.37
C ASP A 126 9.83 2.24 9.03
N SER A 127 8.65 2.48 9.57
CA SER A 127 7.46 1.65 9.33
C SER A 127 7.11 1.57 7.85
N TRP A 128 7.36 2.64 7.08
CA TRP A 128 7.01 2.68 5.66
C TRP A 128 7.82 1.70 4.82
N THR A 129 9.05 1.39 5.22
CA THR A 129 9.81 0.30 4.57
C THR A 129 9.12 -1.06 4.73
N ILE A 130 8.40 -1.31 5.83
CA ILE A 130 7.56 -2.50 5.99
C ILE A 130 6.32 -2.41 5.09
N ALA A 131 5.65 -1.25 5.01
CA ALA A 131 4.46 -1.06 4.15
C ALA A 131 4.73 -1.44 2.69
N LYS A 132 5.89 -1.05 2.16
CA LYS A 132 6.32 -1.35 0.78
C LYS A 132 6.39 -2.83 0.44
N CYS A 133 6.55 -3.69 1.44
CA CYS A 133 6.50 -5.14 1.26
C CYS A 133 5.13 -5.62 0.76
N TYR A 134 4.06 -4.86 1.05
CA TYR A 134 2.67 -5.19 0.67
C TYR A 134 2.22 -4.51 -0.62
N MET A 135 3.08 -3.70 -1.24
CA MET A 135 2.80 -3.00 -2.49
C MET A 135 3.18 -3.87 -3.71
N PRO A 136 2.70 -3.52 -4.91
CA PRO A 136 3.16 -4.15 -6.15
C PRO A 136 4.69 -4.09 -6.29
N PRO A 137 5.29 -5.05 -6.99
CA PRO A 137 6.74 -5.17 -7.07
C PRO A 137 7.40 -3.89 -7.61
N ASP A 138 6.84 -3.24 -8.62
CA ASP A 138 7.46 -2.10 -9.31
C ASP A 138 6.85 -0.75 -8.93
N GLY A 139 7.66 0.31 -8.97
CA GLY A 139 7.21 1.70 -8.80
C GLY A 139 7.28 2.30 -7.39
N TYR A 140 7.64 1.53 -6.35
CA TYR A 140 7.53 1.99 -4.95
C TYR A 140 8.85 2.09 -4.18
N LEU A 141 9.99 1.80 -4.82
CA LEU A 141 11.31 1.82 -4.18
C LEU A 141 11.60 3.18 -3.50
N ASN A 142 11.30 4.28 -4.16
CA ASN A 142 11.67 5.63 -3.72
C ASN A 142 10.57 6.37 -2.91
N VAL A 143 9.41 5.75 -2.72
CA VAL A 143 8.27 6.37 -2.01
C VAL A 143 8.56 6.43 -0.51
N LYS A 144 8.22 7.50 0.20
CA LYS A 144 8.71 7.72 1.59
C LYS A 144 7.63 7.62 2.67
N SER A 145 6.36 7.73 2.31
CA SER A 145 5.23 7.73 3.25
C SER A 145 3.94 7.41 2.51
N ALA A 146 2.84 7.19 3.24
CA ALA A 146 1.50 7.07 2.67
C ALA A 146 1.10 8.31 1.87
N ASP A 147 1.56 9.49 2.28
CA ASP A 147 1.28 10.77 1.59
C ASP A 147 1.87 10.81 0.18
N ASN A 148 3.05 10.21 -0.03
CA ASN A 148 3.70 10.14 -1.33
C ASN A 148 3.32 8.90 -2.16
N THR A 149 2.47 8.01 -1.63
CA THR A 149 2.00 6.82 -2.34
C THR A 149 0.76 7.13 -3.15
N ASP A 150 0.67 6.58 -4.35
CA ASP A 150 -0.54 6.69 -5.17
C ASP A 150 -1.71 5.90 -4.56
N PHE A 151 -2.92 6.15 -5.05
CA PHE A 151 -4.13 5.52 -4.51
C PHE A 151 -4.07 3.99 -4.57
N ASN A 152 -3.50 3.44 -5.64
CA ASN A 152 -3.37 2.00 -5.83
C ASN A 152 -2.37 1.38 -4.83
N GLY A 153 -1.24 2.03 -4.57
CA GLY A 153 -0.26 1.59 -3.58
C GLY A 153 -0.84 1.57 -2.17
N VAL A 154 -1.62 2.59 -1.78
CA VAL A 154 -2.31 2.63 -0.48
C VAL A 154 -3.33 1.48 -0.37
N LEU A 155 -4.18 1.29 -1.38
CA LEU A 155 -5.13 0.17 -1.40
C LEU A 155 -4.43 -1.19 -1.37
N SER A 156 -3.30 -1.33 -2.05
CA SER A 156 -2.51 -2.57 -2.03
C SER A 156 -2.01 -2.93 -0.64
N VAL A 157 -1.59 -1.96 0.17
CA VAL A 157 -1.22 -2.22 1.57
C VAL A 157 -2.41 -2.80 2.34
N ILE A 158 -3.59 -2.20 2.20
CA ILE A 158 -4.83 -2.69 2.86
C ILE A 158 -5.20 -4.10 2.37
N ILE A 159 -5.11 -4.36 1.06
CA ILE A 159 -5.50 -5.64 0.44
C ILE A 159 -4.51 -6.78 0.78
N ASN A 160 -3.23 -6.46 0.95
CA ASN A 160 -2.18 -7.48 1.13
C ASN A 160 -1.74 -7.66 2.58
N CYS A 161 -1.99 -6.70 3.47
CA CYS A 161 -1.62 -6.78 4.88
C CYS A 161 -2.80 -7.25 5.76
N ILE A 162 -2.70 -8.47 6.30
CA ILE A 162 -3.69 -9.07 7.20
C ILE A 162 -3.79 -8.27 8.51
N TYR A 163 -2.69 -7.69 8.99
CA TYR A 163 -2.69 -6.89 10.22
C TYR A 163 -3.58 -5.67 10.09
N CYS A 164 -3.36 -4.89 9.01
CA CYS A 164 -4.24 -3.80 8.62
C CYS A 164 -5.67 -4.32 8.56
N GLN A 165 -5.95 -5.30 7.69
CA GLN A 165 -7.31 -5.82 7.46
C GLN A 165 -8.15 -6.09 8.71
N ARG A 166 -7.54 -6.69 9.73
CA ARG A 166 -8.23 -7.01 10.99
C ARG A 166 -8.66 -5.78 11.78
N ARG A 167 -7.95 -4.67 11.60
CA ARG A 167 -8.34 -3.36 12.15
C ARG A 167 -9.34 -2.63 11.27
N PHE A 168 -9.25 -2.82 9.96
CA PHE A 168 -10.21 -2.27 9.01
C PHE A 168 -11.60 -2.94 9.15
N SER A 169 -11.75 -4.27 9.16
CA SER A 169 -13.10 -4.86 9.21
C SER A 169 -13.18 -6.21 9.90
N LYS A 170 -14.37 -6.50 10.48
CA LYS A 170 -14.74 -7.87 10.88
C LYS A 170 -15.12 -8.72 9.67
N ASP A 171 -15.64 -8.10 8.61
CA ASP A 171 -15.93 -8.76 7.34
C ASP A 171 -14.79 -8.46 6.34
N LEU A 172 -13.75 -9.27 6.43
CA LEU A 172 -12.55 -9.15 5.60
C LEU A 172 -12.85 -9.28 4.10
N ASN A 173 -13.83 -10.12 3.74
CA ASN A 173 -14.16 -10.35 2.33
C ASN A 173 -14.88 -9.14 1.74
N LYS A 174 -15.79 -8.52 2.49
CA LYS A 174 -16.41 -7.27 2.08
C LYS A 174 -15.38 -6.16 1.89
N LEU A 175 -14.49 -5.95 2.86
CA LEU A 175 -13.41 -4.95 2.76
C LEU A 175 -12.56 -5.16 1.50
N ILE A 176 -12.07 -6.38 1.29
CA ILE A 176 -11.22 -6.71 0.15
C ILE A 176 -11.95 -6.50 -1.16
N ASN A 177 -13.23 -6.88 -1.23
CA ASN A 177 -14.03 -6.68 -2.44
C ASN A 177 -14.17 -5.19 -2.76
N VAL A 178 -14.50 -4.35 -1.77
CA VAL A 178 -14.67 -2.91 -1.98
C VAL A 178 -13.33 -2.23 -2.31
N CYS A 179 -12.23 -2.57 -1.62
CA CYS A 179 -10.91 -2.05 -1.94
C CYS A 179 -10.43 -2.50 -3.34
N THR A 180 -10.69 -3.75 -3.73
CA THR A 180 -10.33 -4.26 -5.06
C THR A 180 -11.14 -3.56 -6.15
N LYS A 181 -12.45 -3.41 -5.97
CA LYS A 181 -13.30 -2.63 -6.88
C LYS A 181 -12.83 -1.18 -7.00
N ALA A 182 -12.50 -0.52 -5.89
CA ALA A 182 -11.98 0.85 -5.92
C ALA A 182 -10.64 0.95 -6.69
N ARG A 183 -9.76 -0.03 -6.52
CA ARG A 183 -8.50 -0.13 -7.26
C ARG A 183 -8.73 -0.33 -8.75
N ASP A 184 -9.67 -1.20 -9.12
CA ASP A 184 -10.01 -1.48 -10.51
C ASP A 184 -10.65 -0.24 -11.17
N LYS A 185 -11.57 0.44 -10.46
CA LYS A 185 -12.11 1.74 -10.89
C LYS A 185 -11.05 2.83 -11.03
N SER A 186 -9.99 2.80 -10.21
CA SER A 186 -8.86 3.71 -10.40
C SER A 186 -8.09 3.47 -11.70
N ARG A 187 -7.96 2.20 -12.10
CA ARG A 187 -7.39 1.85 -13.40
C ARG A 187 -8.27 2.31 -14.55
N ASP A 188 -9.60 2.18 -14.43
CA ASP A 188 -10.54 2.68 -15.45
C ASP A 188 -10.36 4.19 -15.69
N VAL A 189 -10.16 4.96 -14.61
CA VAL A 189 -9.89 6.41 -14.72
C VAL A 189 -8.53 6.68 -15.37
N ARG A 190 -7.49 5.97 -14.94
CA ARG A 190 -6.12 6.14 -15.43
C ARG A 190 -5.99 5.80 -16.93
N HIS A 191 -6.70 4.76 -17.37
CA HIS A 191 -6.66 4.25 -18.74
C HIS A 191 -7.85 4.71 -19.59
N SER A 192 -8.59 5.71 -19.10
CA SER A 192 -9.71 6.30 -19.83
C SER A 192 -9.26 6.87 -21.19
N PRO A 193 -9.89 6.44 -22.30
CA PRO A 193 -9.52 6.94 -23.63
C PRO A 193 -9.67 8.46 -23.72
N ASN A 194 -8.61 9.14 -24.14
CA ASN A 194 -8.55 10.60 -24.25
C ASN A 194 -8.88 11.35 -22.95
N LEU A 195 -8.71 10.71 -21.79
CA LEU A 195 -8.99 11.30 -20.47
C LEU A 195 -10.45 11.78 -20.34
N LYS A 196 -11.39 10.97 -20.85
CA LYS A 196 -12.82 11.29 -20.94
C LYS A 196 -13.67 10.20 -20.32
N LEU A 197 -14.61 10.61 -19.46
CA LEU A 197 -15.58 9.70 -18.85
C LEU A 197 -17.01 10.16 -19.13
N SER A 198 -17.89 9.21 -19.40
CA SER A 198 -19.33 9.43 -19.38
C SER A 198 -19.82 9.76 -17.97
N ASP A 199 -21.05 10.28 -17.85
CA ASP A 199 -21.66 10.52 -16.55
C ASP A 199 -21.87 9.20 -15.77
N ASP A 200 -22.24 8.12 -16.45
CA ASP A 200 -22.47 6.81 -15.84
C ASP A 200 -21.17 6.22 -15.29
N GLU A 201 -20.06 6.34 -16.04
CA GLU A 201 -18.74 5.91 -15.57
C GLU A 201 -18.32 6.72 -14.34
N ARG A 202 -18.45 8.05 -14.40
CA ARG A 202 -18.16 8.94 -13.26
C ARG A 202 -18.95 8.52 -12.03
N ASP A 203 -20.26 8.33 -12.17
CA ASP A 203 -21.14 8.01 -11.06
C ASP A 203 -20.80 6.64 -10.47
N SER A 204 -20.56 5.64 -11.31
CA SER A 204 -20.09 4.32 -10.88
C SER A 204 -18.78 4.37 -10.08
N ILE A 205 -17.83 5.19 -10.52
CA ILE A 205 -16.54 5.39 -9.82
C ILE A 205 -16.77 6.08 -8.48
N ILE A 206 -17.50 7.20 -8.45
CA ILE A 206 -17.74 7.96 -7.22
C ILE A 206 -18.53 7.12 -6.21
N ASP A 207 -19.54 6.37 -6.65
CA ASP A 207 -20.32 5.49 -5.78
C ASP A 207 -19.45 4.40 -5.16
N THR A 208 -18.52 3.81 -5.94
CA THR A 208 -17.56 2.83 -5.42
C THR A 208 -16.65 3.44 -4.34
N LEU A 209 -16.23 4.70 -4.51
CA LEU A 209 -15.41 5.41 -3.52
C LEU A 209 -16.22 5.80 -2.28
N VAL A 210 -17.49 6.17 -2.45
CA VAL A 210 -18.42 6.41 -1.34
C VAL A 210 -18.68 5.12 -0.57
N ASP A 211 -18.89 4.00 -1.24
CA ASP A 211 -19.03 2.68 -0.62
C ASP A 211 -17.78 2.29 0.17
N LEU A 212 -16.59 2.61 -0.35
CA LEU A 212 -15.34 2.43 0.39
C LEU A 212 -15.34 3.25 1.68
N LEU A 213 -15.69 4.54 1.62
CA LEU A 213 -15.79 5.40 2.81
C LEU A 213 -16.98 5.10 3.73
N ASN A 214 -17.95 4.32 3.25
CA ASN A 214 -19.12 3.87 3.99
C ASN A 214 -18.90 2.51 4.68
N ASP A 215 -17.75 1.87 4.51
CA ASP A 215 -17.46 0.73 5.36
C ASP A 215 -17.45 1.18 6.83
N SER A 216 -18.02 0.33 7.68
CA SER A 216 -18.35 0.59 9.09
C SER A 216 -17.20 1.17 9.92
N MET A 217 -15.98 0.99 9.45
CA MET A 217 -14.73 1.45 10.03
C MET A 217 -14.29 2.86 9.62
N PHE A 218 -14.60 3.31 8.39
CA PHE A 218 -14.36 4.71 7.98
C PHE A 218 -15.46 5.63 8.48
N ILE A 219 -16.66 5.08 8.73
CA ILE A 219 -17.79 5.80 9.33
C ILE A 219 -17.55 6.07 10.83
N ARG A 220 -17.02 5.09 11.58
CA ARG A 220 -17.05 5.14 13.05
C ARG A 220 -16.15 6.20 13.69
N ASN A 221 -15.08 6.66 13.04
CA ASN A 221 -13.99 7.32 13.76
C ASN A 221 -13.35 8.56 13.11
N ASN A 222 -13.89 9.12 12.02
CA ASN A 222 -13.18 10.25 11.40
C ASN A 222 -14.09 11.27 10.71
N GLN A 223 -14.12 12.49 11.26
CA GLN A 223 -14.75 13.66 10.67
C GLN A 223 -14.28 13.89 9.22
N ARG A 224 -13.02 13.56 8.89
CA ARG A 224 -12.50 13.66 7.51
C ARG A 224 -13.16 12.68 6.55
N SER A 225 -13.51 11.48 7.00
CA SER A 225 -14.27 10.54 6.17
C SER A 225 -15.67 11.07 5.87
N VAL A 226 -16.31 11.72 6.86
CA VAL A 226 -17.61 12.40 6.68
C VAL A 226 -17.48 13.53 5.65
N GLU A 227 -16.53 14.43 5.85
CA GLU A 227 -16.27 15.55 4.95
C GLU A 227 -15.91 15.09 3.53
N CYS A 228 -15.11 14.03 3.42
CA CYS A 228 -14.74 13.44 2.13
C CYS A 228 -15.97 12.88 1.41
N ARG A 229 -16.86 12.15 2.10
CA ARG A 229 -18.13 11.70 1.52
C ARG A 229 -18.99 12.86 1.02
N GLU A 230 -19.14 13.91 1.83
CA GLU A 230 -19.91 15.09 1.42
C GLU A 230 -19.31 15.76 0.18
N LYS A 231 -17.98 15.87 0.10
CA LYS A 231 -17.27 16.38 -1.08
C LYS A 231 -17.54 15.50 -2.30
N LEU A 232 -17.43 14.17 -2.17
CA LEU A 232 -17.73 13.21 -3.25
C LEU A 232 -19.17 13.34 -3.75
N THR A 233 -20.15 13.47 -2.84
CA THR A 233 -21.56 13.69 -3.21
C THR A 233 -21.74 15.01 -3.98
N LYS A 234 -21.06 16.09 -3.57
CA LYS A 234 -21.09 17.38 -4.27
C LYS A 234 -20.40 17.32 -5.65
N LEU A 235 -19.32 16.54 -5.78
CA LEU A 235 -18.65 16.30 -7.07
C LEU A 235 -19.57 15.56 -8.04
N LYS A 236 -20.32 14.56 -7.53
CA LYS A 236 -21.33 13.82 -8.28
C LYS A 236 -22.47 14.70 -8.76
N SER A 237 -23.05 15.52 -7.88
CA SER A 237 -24.22 16.37 -8.19
C SER A 237 -23.93 17.64 -9.00
N ASN A 238 -22.68 17.85 -9.45
CA ASN A 238 -22.21 19.10 -10.07
C ASN A 238 -22.30 20.34 -9.15
N ALA A 239 -22.56 20.16 -7.85
CA ALA A 239 -22.71 21.27 -6.90
C ALA A 239 -21.36 21.90 -6.50
N LEU A 240 -20.24 21.23 -6.76
CA LEU A 240 -18.90 21.77 -6.53
C LEU A 240 -18.33 22.39 -7.82
N SER A 241 -18.02 23.68 -7.81
CA SER A 241 -17.28 24.33 -8.89
C SER A 241 -15.79 23.96 -8.83
N ILE A 242 -15.27 23.30 -9.86
CA ILE A 242 -13.85 22.95 -9.97
C ILE A 242 -13.03 24.23 -10.16
N SER A 243 -12.10 24.52 -9.24
CA SER A 243 -11.26 25.71 -9.30
C SER A 243 -10.24 25.61 -10.44
N THR A 244 -9.63 26.73 -10.82
CA THR A 244 -8.56 26.77 -11.83
C THR A 244 -7.33 25.97 -11.38
N THR A 245 -7.06 25.93 -10.07
CA THR A 245 -5.95 25.20 -9.43
C THR A 245 -6.14 23.68 -9.50
N ASP A 246 -7.38 23.22 -9.36
CA ASP A 246 -7.73 21.79 -9.50
C ASP A 246 -7.52 21.29 -10.93
N LYS A 247 -7.67 22.17 -11.94
CA LYS A 247 -7.42 21.84 -13.35
C LYS A 247 -5.92 21.67 -13.63
N THR A 248 -5.07 22.52 -13.04
CA THR A 248 -3.61 22.43 -13.18
C THR A 248 -3.06 21.20 -12.47
N HIS A 249 -3.50 20.87 -11.25
CA HIS A 249 -3.04 19.65 -10.58
C HIS A 249 -3.53 18.37 -11.25
N ALA A 250 -4.78 18.33 -11.75
CA ALA A 250 -5.23 17.20 -12.56
C ALA A 250 -4.37 17.03 -13.84
N SER A 251 -3.91 18.15 -14.44
CA SER A 251 -3.01 18.11 -15.60
C SER A 251 -1.57 17.73 -15.23
N GLU A 252 -1.08 18.08 -14.05
CA GLU A 252 0.24 17.66 -13.55
C GLU A 252 0.23 16.18 -13.20
N ASP A 253 -0.82 15.69 -12.54
CA ASP A 253 -1.06 14.26 -12.32
C ASP A 253 -1.23 13.53 -13.67
N SER A 254 -1.86 14.14 -14.69
CA SER A 254 -1.88 13.61 -16.06
C SER A 254 -0.49 13.52 -16.68
N VAL A 255 0.33 14.56 -16.59
CA VAL A 255 1.70 14.56 -17.14
C VAL A 255 2.58 13.56 -16.41
N GLN A 256 2.44 13.43 -15.09
CA GLN A 256 3.18 12.45 -14.30
C GLN A 256 2.70 11.02 -14.57
N THR A 257 1.40 10.81 -14.77
CA THR A 257 0.79 9.52 -15.14
C THR A 257 1.11 9.11 -16.58
N ILE A 258 1.13 10.06 -17.53
CA ILE A 258 1.53 9.84 -18.92
C ILE A 258 3.03 9.54 -18.97
N ASN A 259 3.88 10.31 -18.29
CA ASN A 259 5.32 10.05 -18.24
C ASN A 259 5.62 8.70 -17.56
N GLN A 260 4.87 8.30 -16.53
CA GLN A 260 4.98 6.97 -15.92
C GLN A 260 4.40 5.83 -16.77
N ALA A 261 3.54 6.12 -17.74
CA ALA A 261 3.02 5.13 -18.69
C ALA A 261 3.89 4.97 -19.94
N PHE A 262 4.82 5.91 -20.18
CA PHE A 262 5.75 5.91 -21.33
C PHE A 262 7.23 5.72 -20.95
N ASP A 263 7.60 5.75 -19.67
CA ASP A 263 8.90 5.30 -19.17
C ASP A 263 8.75 3.96 -18.40
N LEU A 264 9.09 2.86 -19.10
CA LEU A 264 9.17 1.42 -18.71
C LEU A 264 7.94 0.54 -18.99
#